data_AF-A0A5C8C5M8-F1
#
_entry.id   AF-A0A5C8C5M8-F1
#
_cell.length_a   1.000
_cell.length_b   1.000
_cell.length_c   1.000
_cell.angle_alpha   90.00
_cell.angle_beta   90.00
_cell.angle_gamma   90.00
#
_symmetry.space_group_name_H-M   'P 1'
#
loop_
_entity.id
_entity.type
_entity.pdbx_description
1 polymer ?
#
loop_
_entity_poly.entity_id
_entity_poly.type
_entity_poly.pdbx_seq_one_letter_code
_entity_poly.pdbx_strand_id
1 'polypeptide(L)'
;MERTERHKTDALVKARRQVDAVRVAQDELEVFIARARYWGATWSEIADALGISRQSAHERYRHLRYNPADRTAWHEPPLPI
;
A
#
# COMPACT_ATOMS: atom_id res chain seq x y z
N MET A 1 17.91 18.68 -31.61
CA MET A 1 16.71 18.83 -30.77
C MET A 1 15.98 17.51 -30.53
N GLU A 2 15.94 16.58 -31.50
CA GLU A 2 15.19 15.32 -31.39
C GLU A 2 15.71 14.29 -30.36
N ARG A 3 17.03 14.23 -30.12
CA ARG A 3 17.63 13.28 -29.15
C ARG A 3 17.31 13.62 -27.70
N THR A 4 17.32 14.90 -27.33
CA THR A 4 17.03 15.35 -25.96
C THR A 4 15.56 15.10 -25.60
N GLU A 5 14.62 15.40 -26.50
CA GLU A 5 13.19 15.12 -26.28
C GLU A 5 12.91 13.62 -26.23
N ARG A 6 13.62 12.80 -27.02
CA ARG A 6 13.55 11.33 -26.93
C ARG A 6 14.01 10.82 -25.57
N HIS A 7 15.18 11.24 -25.08
CA HIS A 7 15.67 10.85 -23.76
C HIS A 7 14.75 11.28 -22.63
N LYS A 8 14.18 12.50 -22.71
CA LYS A 8 13.18 13.00 -21.76
C LYS A 8 11.93 12.13 -21.76
N THR A 9 11.41 11.79 -22.94
CA THR A 9 10.23 10.93 -23.09
C THR A 9 10.49 9.54 -22.52
N ASP A 10 11.64 8.94 -22.84
CA ASP A 10 12.03 7.62 -22.32
C ASP A 10 12.15 7.63 -20.79
N ALA A 11 12.72 8.69 -20.20
CA ALA A 11 12.82 8.84 -18.75
C ALA A 11 11.43 8.93 -18.09
N LEU A 12 10.50 9.71 -18.67
CA LEU A 12 9.14 9.84 -18.16
C LEU A 12 8.34 8.53 -18.25
N VAL A 13 8.50 7.78 -19.35
CA VAL A 13 7.86 6.46 -19.51
C VAL A 13 8.38 5.47 -18.46
N LYS A 14 9.70 5.46 -18.21
CA LYS A 14 10.29 4.63 -17.17
C LYS A 14 9.79 5.02 -15.78
N ALA A 15 9.74 6.31 -15.47
CA ALA A 15 9.24 6.80 -14.19
C ALA A 15 7.77 6.40 -13.98
N ARG A 16 6.92 6.52 -15.00
CA ARG A 16 5.51 6.09 -14.92
C ARG A 16 5.41 4.61 -14.58
N ARG A 17 6.14 3.75 -15.29
CA ARG A 17 6.14 2.30 -15.04
C ARG A 17 6.58 1.96 -13.61
N GLN A 18 7.57 2.66 -13.07
CA GLN A 18 8.02 2.46 -11.69
C GLN A 18 6.96 2.89 -10.67
N VAL A 19 6.30 4.03 -10.90
CA VAL A 19 5.18 4.47 -10.05
C VAL A 19 4.05 3.44 -10.06
N ASP A 20 3.71 2.89 -11.23
CA ASP A 20 2.66 1.89 -11.33
C ASP A 20 3.03 0.59 -10.61
N ALA A 21 4.30 0.15 -10.71
CA ALA A 21 4.80 -0.98 -9.94
C ALA A 21 4.74 -0.76 -8.42
N VAL A 22 5.09 0.45 -7.96
CA VAL A 22 4.97 0.82 -6.54
C VAL A 22 3.52 0.81 -6.08
N ARG A 23 2.58 1.31 -6.89
CA ARG A 23 1.14 1.29 -6.56
C ARG A 23 0.62 -0.13 -6.40
N VAL A 24 0.91 -1.00 -7.37
CA VAL A 24 0.51 -2.41 -7.28
C VAL A 24 1.07 -3.07 -6.02
N ALA A 25 2.35 -2.86 -5.71
CA ALA A 25 2.96 -3.40 -4.50
C ALA A 25 2.35 -2.82 -3.22
N GLN A 26 1.93 -1.55 -3.22
CA GLN A 26 1.22 -0.93 -2.10
C GLN A 26 -0.17 -1.52 -1.90
N ASP A 27 -0.94 -1.71 -2.98
CA ASP A 27 -2.27 -2.30 -2.93
C ASP A 27 -2.22 -3.74 -2.39
N GLU A 28 -1.25 -4.54 -2.84
CA GLU A 28 -1.01 -5.90 -2.32
C GLU A 28 -0.62 -5.89 -0.83
N LEU A 29 0.22 -4.94 -0.43
CA LEU A 29 0.63 -4.78 0.96
C LEU A 29 -0.58 -4.49 1.86
N GLU A 30 -1.48 -3.61 1.43
CA GLU A 30 -2.71 -3.31 2.19
C GLU A 30 -3.58 -4.56 2.38
N VAL A 31 -3.72 -5.39 1.34
CA VAL A 31 -4.43 -6.68 1.45
C VAL A 31 -3.79 -7.60 2.48
N PHE A 32 -2.45 -7.71 2.49
CA PHE A 32 -1.76 -8.54 3.47
C PHE A 32 -1.90 -8.03 4.91
N ILE A 33 -1.80 -6.72 5.11
CA ILE A 33 -1.97 -6.10 6.43
C ILE A 33 -3.40 -6.30 6.93
N ALA A 34 -4.39 -6.03 6.09
CA ALA A 34 -5.80 -6.21 6.45
C ALA A 34 -6.09 -7.68 6.80
N ARG A 35 -5.57 -8.63 6.00
CA ARG A 35 -5.70 -10.07 6.26
C ARG A 35 -5.03 -10.47 7.58
N ALA A 36 -3.80 -10.01 7.82
CA ALA A 36 -3.09 -10.29 9.07
C ALA A 36 -3.89 -9.75 10.27
N ARG A 37 -4.43 -8.53 10.15
CA ARG A 37 -5.27 -7.95 11.19
C ARG A 37 -6.55 -8.73 11.44
N TYR A 38 -7.23 -9.19 10.39
CA TYR A 38 -8.43 -10.02 10.48
C TYR A 38 -8.16 -11.32 11.27
N TRP A 39 -7.00 -11.94 11.09
CA TRP A 39 -6.59 -13.16 11.81
C TRP A 39 -5.98 -12.91 13.19
N GLY A 40 -6.02 -11.67 13.68
CA GLY A 40 -5.63 -11.35 15.06
C GLY A 40 -4.18 -10.91 15.26
N ALA A 41 -3.40 -10.71 14.20
CA ALA A 41 -2.07 -10.11 14.33
C ALA A 41 -2.18 -8.74 15.04
N THR A 42 -1.24 -8.43 15.92
CA THR A 42 -1.16 -7.16 16.62
C THR A 42 -0.48 -6.10 15.76
N TRP A 43 -0.64 -4.82 16.13
CA TRP A 43 0.09 -3.74 15.46
C TRP A 43 1.61 -3.83 15.64
N SER A 44 2.09 -4.46 16.71
CA SER A 44 3.52 -4.68 16.93
C SER A 44 4.05 -5.72 15.94
N GLU A 45 3.40 -6.88 15.82
CA GLU A 45 3.81 -7.93 14.87
C GLU A 45 3.80 -7.44 13.42
N ILE A 46 2.79 -6.64 13.04
CA ILE A 46 2.74 -6.02 11.72
C ILE A 46 3.90 -5.02 11.55
N ALA A 47 4.15 -4.17 12.54
CA ALA A 47 5.22 -3.18 12.46
C ALA A 47 6.61 -3.83 12.35
N ASP A 48 6.85 -4.90 13.11
CA ASP A 48 8.07 -5.70 13.06
C ASP A 48 8.26 -6.33 11.68
N ALA A 49 7.20 -6.90 11.09
CA ALA A 49 7.25 -7.48 9.74
C ALA A 49 7.53 -6.43 8.65
N LEU A 50 7.12 -5.18 8.85
CA LEU A 50 7.30 -4.07 7.90
C LEU A 50 8.58 -3.25 8.15
N GLY A 51 9.29 -3.49 9.26
CA GLY A 51 10.45 -2.69 9.66
C GLY A 51 10.12 -1.23 9.97
N ILE A 52 8.92 -0.96 10.51
CA ILE A 52 8.48 0.39 10.91
C ILE A 52 8.08 0.43 12.38
N SER A 53 7.81 1.64 12.91
CA SER A 53 7.29 1.75 14.27
C SER A 53 5.83 1.28 14.36
N ARG A 54 5.43 0.76 15.52
CA ARG A 54 4.04 0.42 15.84
C ARG A 54 3.07 1.59 15.62
N GLN A 55 3.47 2.81 15.98
CA GLN A 55 2.65 4.01 15.79
C GLN A 55 2.44 4.30 14.29
N SER A 56 3.50 4.22 13.49
CA SER A 56 3.41 4.39 12.03
C SER A 56 2.51 3.34 11.39
N ALA A 57 2.60 2.07 11.82
CA ALA A 57 1.72 1.02 11.33
C ALA A 57 0.24 1.31 11.68
N HIS A 58 -0.04 1.66 12.94
CA HIS A 58 -1.39 1.99 13.39
C HIS A 58 -1.97 3.22 12.65
N GLU A 59 -1.18 4.29 12.49
CA GLU A 59 -1.62 5.51 11.83
C GLU A 59 -1.97 5.28 10.35
N ARG A 60 -1.16 4.48 9.65
CA ARG A 60 -1.36 4.22 8.23
C ARG A 60 -2.48 3.24 7.95
N TYR A 61 -2.60 2.19 8.76
CA TYR A 61 -3.36 1.00 8.36
C TYR A 61 -4.58 0.67 9.23
N ARG A 62 -4.85 1.40 10.32
CA ARG A 62 -5.98 1.09 11.23
C ARG A 62 -7.36 1.09 10.58
N HIS A 63 -7.50 1.78 9.45
CA HIS A 63 -8.75 1.89 8.71
C HIS A 63 -8.96 0.76 7.71
N LEU A 64 -7.96 -0.11 7.52
CA LEU A 64 -8.11 -1.25 6.62
C LEU A 64 -9.02 -2.31 7.23
N ARG A 65 -9.90 -2.85 6.38
CA ARG A 65 -10.79 -3.97 6.68
C ARG A 65 -10.59 -5.04 5.62
N TYR A 66 -10.72 -6.31 6.01
CA TYR A 66 -10.52 -7.45 5.12
C TYR A 66 -11.82 -8.22 4.96
N ASN A 67 -12.19 -8.52 3.72
CA ASN A 67 -13.29 -9.43 3.43
C ASN A 67 -12.72 -10.81 3.04
N PRO A 68 -12.93 -11.86 3.86
CA PRO A 68 -12.40 -13.19 3.57
C PRO A 68 -13.07 -13.86 2.37
N ALA A 69 -14.30 -13.45 1.99
CA ALA A 69 -15.04 -14.09 0.91
C ALA A 69 -14.45 -13.80 -0.48
N ASP A 70 -13.99 -12.56 -0.70
CA ASP A 70 -13.40 -12.11 -1.97
C ASP A 70 -11.89 -11.83 -1.88
N ARG A 71 -11.31 -11.94 -0.68
CA ARG A 71 -9.90 -11.70 -0.37
C ARG A 71 -9.46 -10.26 -0.68
N THR A 72 -10.37 -9.30 -0.56
CA THR A 72 -10.10 -7.88 -0.78
C THR A 72 -9.89 -7.13 0.54
N ALA A 73 -9.16 -6.02 0.45
CA ALA A 73 -9.10 -5.03 1.51
C ALA A 73 -9.80 -3.74 1.06
N TRP A 74 -10.42 -3.05 2.01
CA TRP A 74 -11.06 -1.76 1.78
C TRP A 74 -10.77 -0.81 2.94
N HIS A 75 -10.80 0.48 2.64
CA HIS A 75 -10.64 1.54 3.63
C HIS A 75 -11.99 1.86 4.24
N GLU A 76 -12.10 1.68 5.55
CA GLU A 76 -13.27 2.09 6.29
C GLU A 76 -13.35 3.62 6.33
N PRO A 77 -14.43 4.23 5.80
CA PRO A 77 -14.58 5.67 5.87
C PRO A 77 -14.71 6.09 7.34
N PRO A 78 -14.13 7.24 7.72
CA PRO A 78 -14.32 7.77 9.06
C PRO A 78 -15.83 7.99 9.30
N LEU A 79 -16.28 7.67 10.52
CA LEU A 79 -17.67 7.91 10.90
C LEU A 79 -18.02 9.39 10.66
N PRO A 80 -19.20 9.69 10.07
CA PRO A 80 -19.65 11.06 9.97
C PRO A 80 -19.75 11.68 11.38
N ILE A 81 -19.22 12.89 11.51
CA ILE A 81 -19.35 13.72 12.71
C ILE A 81 -20.78 14.24 12.88
#